data_AF-A0A7J4T4G3-F1
#
_entry.id   AF-A0A7J4T4G3-F1
#
_cell.length_a   1.000
_cell.length_b   1.000
_cell.length_c   1.000
_cell.angle_alpha   90.00
_cell.angle_beta   90.00
_cell.angle_gamma   90.00
#
_symmetry.space_group_name_H-M   'P 1'
#
loop_
_entity.id
_entity.type
_entity.pdbx_description
1 polymer ?
#
loop_
_entity_poly.entity_id
_entity_poly.type
_entity_poly.pdbx_seq_one_letter_code
_entity_poly.pdbx_strand_id
1 'polypeptide(L)' 'MVESYTATIQWSGDAALGTVLLAAASRPGCSAKLTESDGIAELEVVVEDSSIQSLRDRVDELMVALSDIEESSK' A
#
# COMPACT_ATOMS: atom_id res chain seq x y z
N MET A 1 16.58 22.05 -1.76
CA MET A 1 15.56 21.24 -1.09
C MET A 1 14.54 20.94 -2.17
N VAL A 2 14.45 19.70 -2.63
CA VAL A 2 13.40 19.32 -3.59
C VAL A 2 12.17 19.04 -2.75
N GLU A 3 11.03 19.63 -3.11
CA GLU A 3 9.76 19.37 -2.45
C GLU A 3 9.34 17.94 -2.81
N SER A 4 8.97 17.13 -1.81
CA SER A 4 8.37 15.82 -2.02
C SER A 4 7.00 15.75 -1.35
N TYR A 5 6.10 15.00 -1.96
CA TYR A 5 4.78 14.68 -1.45
C TYR A 5 4.76 13.21 -1.06
N THR A 6 4.16 12.92 0.10
CA THR A 6 4.07 11.59 0.66
C THR A 6 2.62 11.24 0.97
N ALA A 7 2.20 10.03 0.62
CA ALA A 7 0.93 9.44 1.05
C ALA A 7 1.21 8.14 1.80
N THR A 8 0.52 7.95 2.92
CA THR A 8 0.61 6.72 3.73
C THR A 8 -0.74 6.06 3.78
N ILE A 9 -0.79 4.78 3.42
CA ILE A 9 -1.97 3.92 3.48
C ILE A 9 -1.71 2.87 4.55
N GLN A 10 -2.65 2.72 5.47
CA GLN A 10 -2.58 1.75 6.55
C GLN A 10 -3.77 0.81 6.47
N TRP A 11 -3.49 -0.48 6.65
CA TRP A 11 -4.48 -1.55 6.65
C TRP A 11 -4.17 -2.51 7.79
N SER A 12 -5.22 -3.09 8.38
CA SER A 12 -5.10 -4.07 9.46
C SER A 12 -6.10 -5.20 9.25
N GLY A 13 -5.66 -6.45 9.36
CA GLY A 13 -6.55 -7.59 9.18
C GLY A 13 -5.85 -8.95 9.26
N ASP A 14 -6.34 -9.90 8.47
CA ASP A 14 -5.84 -11.26 8.42
C ASP A 14 -4.43 -11.36 7.81
N ALA A 15 -3.56 -12.18 8.40
CA ALA A 15 -2.17 -12.34 7.94
C ALA A 15 -2.02 -12.85 6.51
N ALA A 16 -2.91 -13.75 6.06
CA ALA A 16 -2.86 -14.27 4.70
C ALA A 16 -3.22 -13.17 3.69
N LEU A 17 -4.28 -12.40 3.95
CA LEU A 17 -4.65 -11.26 3.10
C LEU A 17 -3.57 -10.18 3.12
N GLY A 18 -3.01 -9.86 4.30
CA GLY A 18 -1.94 -8.88 4.45
C GLY A 18 -0.69 -9.21 3.63
N THR A 19 -0.34 -10.50 3.53
CA THR A 19 0.79 -10.97 2.70
C THR A 19 0.53 -10.75 1.20
N VAL A 20 -0.70 -10.98 0.74
CA VAL A 20 -1.08 -10.74 -0.67
C VAL A 20 -1.09 -9.23 -0.98
N LEU A 21 -1.64 -8.42 -0.07
CA LEU A 21 -1.64 -6.96 -0.20
C LEU A 21 -0.21 -6.38 -0.18
N LEU A 22 0.68 -6.90 0.67
CA LEU A 22 2.10 -6.51 0.69
C LEU A 22 2.79 -6.76 -0.65
N ALA A 23 2.54 -7.93 -1.25
CA ALA A 23 3.12 -8.28 -2.55
C ALA A 23 2.63 -7.32 -3.65
N ALA A 24 1.35 -6.94 -3.62
CA ALA A 24 0.76 -5.99 -4.56
C ALA A 24 1.24 -4.55 -4.35
N ALA A 25 1.51 -4.16 -3.11
CA ALA A 25 2.02 -2.84 -2.75
C ALA A 25 3.54 -2.68 -2.98
N SER A 26 4.27 -3.78 -3.19
CA SER A 26 5.71 -3.78 -3.52
C SER A 26 5.97 -3.36 -4.97
N ARG A 27 5.57 -2.13 -5.30
CA ARG A 27 5.69 -1.51 -6.64
C ARG A 27 6.78 -0.44 -6.66
N PRO A 28 7.35 -0.11 -7.85
CA PRO A 28 8.30 0.99 -7.96
C PRO A 28 7.72 2.30 -7.42
N GLY A 29 8.46 2.97 -6.54
CA GLY A 29 8.01 4.22 -5.92
C GLY A 29 7.07 4.06 -4.72
N CYS A 30 6.84 2.82 -4.26
CA CYS A 30 6.11 2.50 -3.04
C CYS A 30 7.03 1.74 -2.07
N SER A 31 7.01 2.12 -0.80
CA SER A 31 7.63 1.36 0.29
C SER A 31 6.53 0.71 1.11
N ALA A 32 6.45 -0.62 1.11
CA ALA A 32 5.45 -1.35 1.86
C ALA A 32 6.08 -2.18 2.97
N LYS A 33 5.43 -2.23 4.13
CA LYS A 33 5.85 -3.00 5.30
C LYS A 33 4.65 -3.68 5.92
N LEU A 34 4.74 -5.00 6.10
CA LEU A 34 3.78 -5.77 6.87
C LEU A 34 4.39 -6.10 8.23
N THR A 35 3.65 -5.85 9.31
CA THR A 35 4.01 -6.22 10.67
C THR A 35 2.91 -7.10 11.23
N GLU A 36 3.26 -8.27 11.76
CA GLU A 36 2.29 -9.18 12.36
C GLU A 36 2.44 -9.15 13.88
N SER A 37 1.35 -8.87 14.58
CA SER A 37 1.28 -8.88 16.05
C SER A 37 -0.02 -9.53 16.50
N ASP A 38 0.05 -10.49 17.44
CA ASP A 38 -1.12 -11.14 18.05
C ASP A 38 -2.14 -11.73 17.05
N GLY A 39 -1.68 -12.21 15.89
CA GLY A 39 -2.52 -12.80 14.85
C GLY A 39 -3.25 -11.78 13.97
N ILE A 40 -2.94 -10.48 14.12
CA ILE A 40 -3.39 -9.39 13.26
C ILE A 40 -2.19 -8.89 12.47
N ALA A 41 -2.35 -8.74 11.17
CA ALA A 41 -1.34 -8.16 10.30
C ALA A 41 -1.67 -6.69 10.02
N GLU A 42 -0.67 -5.83 10.18
CA GLU A 42 -0.71 -4.41 9.91
C GLU A 42 0.19 -4.09 8.71
N LEU A 43 -0.43 -3.62 7.62
CA LEU A 43 0.26 -3.20 6.42
C LEU A 43 0.36 -1.67 6.40
N GLU A 44 1.56 -1.16 6.21
CA GLU A 44 1.83 0.25 5.95
C GLU A 44 2.45 0.39 4.56
N VAL A 45 1.85 1.21 3.70
CA VAL A 45 2.36 1.54 2.36
C VAL A 45 2.60 3.03 2.27
N VAL A 46 3.84 3.40 2.00
CA VAL A 46 4.29 4.78 1.83
C VAL A 46 4.62 5.02 0.36
N VAL A 47 3.94 5.98 -0.25
CA VAL A 47 4.17 6.43 -1.63
C VAL A 47 4.79 7.81 -1.59
N GLU A 48 5.93 8.01 -2.23
CA GLU A 48 6.61 9.30 -2.32
C GLU A 48 6.80 9.71 -3.79
N ASP A 49 6.51 10.98 -4.10
CA ASP A 49 6.85 11.57 -5.38
C ASP A 49 7.13 13.08 -5.29
N SER A 50 7.84 13.62 -6.28
CA SER A 50 8.11 15.06 -6.42
C SER A 50 6.92 15.87 -6.96
N SER A 51 5.90 15.22 -7.53
CA SER A 51 4.69 15.86 -8.06
C SER A 51 3.44 15.28 -7.43
N ILE A 52 2.52 16.16 -7.01
CA ILE A 52 1.22 15.75 -6.47
C ILE A 52 0.36 15.00 -7.49
N GLN A 53 0.54 15.29 -8.79
CA GLN A 53 -0.17 14.56 -9.86
C GLN A 53 0.35 13.12 -9.94
N SER A 54 1.67 12.94 -10.00
CA SER A 54 2.30 11.61 -10.00
C SER A 54 1.98 10.81 -8.74
N LEU A 55 1.95 11.47 -7.57
CA LEU A 55 1.53 10.83 -6.32
C LEU A 55 0.10 10.32 -6.42
N ARG A 56 -0.82 11.14 -6.93
CA ARG A 56 -2.23 10.76 -7.10
C ARG A 56 -2.37 9.57 -8.04
N ASP A 57 -1.71 9.60 -9.20
CA ASP A 57 -1.79 8.50 -10.16
C ASP A 57 -1.30 7.18 -9.54
N ARG A 58 -0.17 7.20 -8.83
CA ARG A 58 0.36 6.01 -8.14
C ARG A 58 -0.55 5.50 -7.03
N VAL A 59 -1.12 6.40 -6.23
CA VAL A 59 -2.05 6.03 -5.16
C VAL A 59 -3.33 5.44 -5.76
N ASP A 60 -3.85 6.00 -6.85
CA ASP A 60 -5.03 5.48 -7.54
C ASP A 60 -4.77 4.05 -8.08
N GLU A 61 -3.68 3.84 -8.81
CA GLU A 61 -3.27 2.53 -9.31
C GLU A 61 -3.06 1.50 -8.18
N LEU A 62 -2.54 1.95 -7.02
CA LEU A 62 -2.40 1.12 -5.83
C LEU A 62 -3.77 0.74 -5.26
N MET A 63 -4.67 1.69 -5.07
CA MET A 63 -6.01 1.46 -4.50
C MET A 63 -6.83 0.51 -5.38
N VAL A 64 -6.78 0.65 -6.71
CA VAL A 64 -7.43 -0.28 -7.64
C VAL A 64 -6.92 -1.71 -7.45
N ALA A 65 -5.61 -1.88 -7.31
CA ALA A 65 -5.01 -3.20 -7.14
C ALA A 65 -5.33 -3.85 -5.79
N LEU A 66 -5.37 -3.06 -4.71
CA LEU A 66 -5.78 -3.56 -3.39
C LEU A 66 -7.26 -3.98 -3.41
N SER A 67 -8.12 -3.20 -4.07
CA SER A 67 -9.54 -3.54 -4.21
C SER A 67 -9.77 -4.86 -4.97
N ASP A 68 -9.05 -5.09 -6.07
CA ASP A 68 -9.15 -6.34 -6.85
C ASP A 68 -8.77 -7.57 -6.02
N ILE A 69 -7.79 -7.43 -5.13
CA ILE A 69 -7.34 -8.48 -4.20
C ILE A 69 -8.39 -8.74 -3.12
N GLU A 70 -8.96 -7.68 -2.53
CA GLU A 70 -10.03 -7.82 -1.54
C GLU A 70 -11.27 -8.50 -2.13
N GLU A 71 -11.64 -8.16 -3.37
CA GLU A 71 -12.73 -8.81 -4.08
C GLU A 71 -12.43 -10.27 -4.43
N SER A 72 -11.20 -10.58 -4.84
CA SER A 72 -10.78 -11.95 -5.17
C SER A 72 -10.60 -12.86 -3.94
N SER A 73 -10.42 -12.28 -2.76
CA SER A 73 -10.24 -13.02 -1.49
C SER A 73 -11.55 -13.28 -0.74
N LYS A 74 -12.70 -12.92 -1.33
CA LYS A 74 -14.05 -13.05 -0.75
C LYS A 74 -14.81 -14.26 -1.28
#